data_AF-A0A0R1KE66-F1
#
_entry.id   AF-A0A0R1KE66-F1
#
_cell.length_a   1.000
_cell.length_b   1.000
_cell.length_c   1.000
_cell.angle_alpha   90.00
_cell.angle_beta   90.00
_cell.angle_gamma   90.00
#
_symmetry.space_group_name_H-M   'P 1'
#
loop_
_entity.id
_entity.type
_entity.pdbx_description
1 polymer ?
#
loop_
_entity_poly.entity_id
_entity_poly.type
_entity_poly.pdbx_seq_one_letter_code
_entity_poly.pdbx_strand_id
1 'polypeptide(L)'
;MALVSNLFLGQGPWTPWQMLAWGVMGLLTGLFRKSTLKDQPWWMVIWGALWGLWFGWILDLWYALAYVHPLRPASFFLSFASSFPFDALHATTNAISILVLYRPWHRLMDRLILKYKIL
;
A
#
# COMPACT_ATOMS: atom_id res chain seq x y z
N MET A 1 -5.68 -3.66 11.23
CA MET A 1 -7.02 -3.85 10.62
C MET A 1 -7.11 -5.09 9.73
N ALA A 2 -6.02 -5.56 9.08
CA ALA A 2 -6.09 -6.72 8.16
C ALA A 2 -6.46 -8.05 8.85
N LEU A 3 -5.88 -8.41 10.01
CA LEU A 3 -6.16 -9.70 10.66
C LEU A 3 -7.63 -9.84 11.07
N VAL A 4 -8.20 -8.81 11.71
CA VAL A 4 -9.61 -8.83 12.17
C VAL A 4 -10.57 -8.72 10.98
N SER A 5 -10.30 -7.85 10.01
CA SER A 5 -11.12 -7.76 8.79
C SER A 5 -11.12 -9.07 8.00
N ASN A 6 -9.98 -9.74 7.87
CA ASN A 6 -9.87 -11.01 7.15
C ASN A 6 -10.46 -12.20 7.93
N LEU A 7 -10.69 -12.07 9.24
CA LEU A 7 -11.46 -13.06 10.00
C LEU A 7 -12.96 -12.98 9.67
N PHE A 8 -13.48 -11.79 9.36
CA PHE A 8 -14.89 -11.59 8.97
C PHE A 8 -15.14 -11.75 7.46
N LEU A 9 -14.20 -11.31 6.62
CA LEU A 9 -14.31 -11.38 5.15
C LEU A 9 -13.69 -12.65 4.54
N GLY A 10 -13.05 -13.48 5.38
CA GLY A 10 -12.30 -14.66 4.95
C GLY A 10 -10.85 -14.33 4.57
N GLN A 11 -9.95 -15.28 4.84
CA GLN A 11 -8.60 -15.28 4.29
C GLN A 11 -8.60 -16.10 3.01
N GLY A 12 -8.02 -15.55 1.95
CA GLY A 12 -7.91 -16.23 0.67
C GLY A 12 -6.45 -16.51 0.28
N PRO A 13 -6.23 -17.21 -0.84
CA PRO A 13 -4.88 -17.49 -1.34
C PRO A 13 -4.04 -16.22 -1.62
N TRP A 14 -4.68 -15.05 -1.77
CA TRP A 14 -4.03 -13.76 -1.95
C TRP A 14 -3.50 -13.13 -0.64
N THR A 15 -3.96 -13.57 0.54
CA THR A 15 -3.60 -12.94 1.81
C THR A 15 -2.09 -12.93 2.09
N PRO A 16 -1.32 -14.01 1.84
CA PRO A 16 0.14 -13.99 1.98
C PRO A 16 0.81 -12.91 1.11
N TRP A 17 0.29 -12.67 -0.09
CA TRP A 17 0.80 -11.64 -1.01
C TRP A 17 0.52 -10.23 -0.49
N GLN A 18 -0.65 -10.01 0.10
CA GLN A 18 -0.96 -8.73 0.77
C GLN A 18 -0.04 -8.48 1.97
N MET A 19 0.19 -9.51 2.79
CA MET A 19 1.09 -9.43 3.94
C MET A 19 2.53 -9.12 3.51
N LEU A 20 3.00 -9.77 2.45
CA LEU A 20 4.29 -9.47 1.84
C LEU A 20 4.36 -8.02 1.36
N ALA A 21 3.37 -7.55 0.59
CA ALA A 21 3.32 -6.19 0.07
C ALA A 21 3.37 -5.14 1.20
N TRP A 22 2.59 -5.32 2.27
CA TRP A 22 2.63 -4.44 3.44
C TRP A 22 3.95 -4.52 4.20
N GLY A 23 4.52 -5.71 4.34
CA GLY A 23 5.81 -5.92 5.00
C GLY A 23 6.95 -5.19 4.28
N VAL A 24 7.03 -5.35 2.95
CA VAL A 24 8.02 -4.66 2.11
C VAL A 24 7.78 -3.15 2.12
N MET A 25 6.52 -2.70 2.07
CA MET A 25 6.17 -1.28 2.18
C MET A 25 6.68 -0.67 3.49
N GLY A 26 6.43 -1.34 4.62
CA GLY A 26 6.92 -0.89 5.93
C GLY A 26 8.45 -0.85 6.00
N LEU A 27 9.11 -1.89 5.48
CA LEU A 27 10.58 -1.96 5.46
C LEU A 27 11.18 -0.84 4.61
N LEU A 28 10.75 -0.69 3.36
CA LEU A 28 11.27 0.34 2.45
C LEU A 28 10.99 1.74 2.95
N THR A 29 9.79 2.01 3.47
CA THR A 29 9.47 3.31 4.10
C THR A 29 10.34 3.56 5.33
N GLY A 30 10.59 2.53 6.13
CA GLY A 30 11.43 2.60 7.33
C GLY A 30 12.89 2.93 7.04
N LEU A 31 13.44 2.51 5.89
CA LEU A 31 14.80 2.87 5.47
C LEU A 31 14.96 4.39 5.32
N PHE A 32 13.90 5.11 4.92
CA PHE A 32 13.92 6.56 4.77
C PHE A 32 13.65 7.32 6.09
N ARG A 33 13.52 6.64 7.24
CA ARG A 33 13.22 7.28 8.54
C ARG A 33 14.22 8.36 8.96
N LYS A 34 15.49 8.22 8.59
CA LYS A 34 16.54 9.20 8.91
C LYS A 34 16.71 10.29 7.84
N SER A 35 15.99 10.18 6.73
CA SER A 35 16.04 11.16 5.64
C SER A 35 15.22 12.40 5.97
N THR A 36 15.64 13.55 5.45
CA THR A 36 14.86 14.81 5.47
C THR A 36 13.57 14.72 4.66
N LEU A 37 13.45 13.71 3.80
CA LEU A 37 12.26 13.44 2.99
C LEU A 37 11.02 13.09 3.85
N LYS A 38 11.21 12.57 5.07
CA LYS A 38 10.10 12.22 5.97
C LYS A 38 9.25 13.43 6.38
N ASP A 39 9.87 14.62 6.39
CA ASP A 39 9.24 15.86 6.84
C ASP A 39 8.55 16.59 5.66
N GLN A 40 8.68 16.06 4.44
CA GLN A 40 8.10 16.62 3.22
C GLN A 40 6.77 15.93 2.89
N PRO A 41 5.62 16.62 3.02
CA PRO A 41 4.31 16.01 2.78
C PRO A 41 4.15 15.49 1.34
N TRP A 42 4.71 16.22 0.36
CA TRP A 42 4.66 15.82 -1.04
C TRP A 42 5.39 14.51 -1.33
N TRP A 43 6.51 14.29 -0.65
CA TRP A 43 7.21 13.01 -0.74
C TRP A 43 6.34 11.87 -0.25
N MET A 44 5.67 12.03 0.89
CA MET A 44 4.77 11.01 1.44
C MET A 44 3.60 10.71 0.51
N VAL A 45 3.03 11.74 -0.14
CA VAL A 45 1.94 11.59 -1.10
C VAL A 45 2.39 10.79 -2.32
N ILE A 46 3.52 11.15 -2.94
CA ILE A 46 4.07 10.45 -4.09
C ILE A 46 4.43 9.01 -3.70
N TRP A 47 5.10 8.83 -2.57
CA TRP A 47 5.48 7.51 -2.07
C TRP A 47 4.27 6.62 -1.79
N GLY A 48 3.23 7.15 -1.16
CA GLY A 48 1.98 6.41 -0.91
C GLY A 48 1.21 6.07 -2.19
N ALA A 49 1.21 6.97 -3.18
CA ALA A 49 0.61 6.71 -4.49
C ALA A 49 1.36 5.60 -5.24
N LEU A 50 2.69 5.65 -5.26
CA LEU A 50 3.53 4.59 -5.82
C LEU A 50 3.24 3.26 -5.14
N TRP A 51 3.14 3.22 -3.82
CA TRP A 51 2.79 1.99 -3.10
C TRP A 51 1.40 1.46 -3.43
N GLY A 52 0.44 2.31 -3.80
CA GLY A 52 -0.86 1.87 -4.29
C GLY A 52 -0.74 1.04 -5.57
N LEU A 53 0.09 1.50 -6.51
CA LEU A 53 0.39 0.77 -7.76
C LEU A 53 1.20 -0.51 -7.49
N TRP A 54 2.24 -0.42 -6.66
CA TRP A 54 3.10 -1.58 -6.36
C TRP A 54 2.32 -2.69 -5.65
N PHE A 55 1.43 -2.32 -4.74
CA PHE A 55 0.52 -3.27 -4.12
C PHE A 55 -0.37 -3.93 -5.17
N GLY A 56 -0.99 -3.13 -6.05
CA GLY A 56 -1.77 -3.60 -7.19
C GLY A 56 -1.02 -4.65 -8.02
N TRP A 57 0.18 -4.33 -8.46
CA TRP A 57 1.00 -5.23 -9.28
C TRP A 57 1.40 -6.54 -8.59
N ILE A 58 1.65 -6.52 -7.28
CA ILE A 58 1.92 -7.75 -6.51
C ILE A 58 0.68 -8.65 -6.51
N LEU A 59 -0.51 -8.06 -6.38
CA LEU A 59 -1.77 -8.78 -6.39
C LEU A 59 -2.15 -9.25 -7.80
N ASP A 60 -1.88 -8.45 -8.83
CA ASP A 60 -2.04 -8.84 -10.23
C ASP A 60 -1.12 -9.98 -10.62
N LEU A 61 0.12 -9.99 -10.11
CA LEU A 61 1.04 -11.10 -10.29
C LEU A 61 0.46 -12.39 -9.70
N TRP A 62 -0.05 -12.33 -8.46
CA TRP A 62 -0.74 -13.46 -7.85
C TRP A 62 -1.93 -13.92 -8.70
N TYR A 63 -2.78 -13.00 -9.13
CA TYR A 63 -3.97 -13.30 -9.93
C TYR A 63 -3.59 -13.94 -11.27
N ALA A 64 -2.59 -13.39 -11.96
CA ALA A 64 -2.10 -13.92 -13.23
C ALA A 64 -1.58 -15.36 -13.07
N LEU A 65 -0.79 -15.62 -12.02
CA LEU A 65 -0.25 -16.95 -11.77
C LEU A 65 -1.32 -17.97 -11.34
N ALA A 66 -2.36 -17.52 -10.62
CA ALA A 66 -3.37 -18.41 -10.06
C ALA A 66 -4.56 -18.67 -11.00
N TYR A 67 -4.92 -17.73 -11.87
CA TYR A 67 -6.17 -17.79 -12.64
C TYR A 67 -6.02 -17.60 -14.15
N VAL A 68 -4.90 -17.06 -14.66
CA VAL A 68 -4.75 -16.83 -16.10
C VAL A 68 -4.21 -18.07 -16.79
N HIS A 69 -5.11 -18.78 -17.49
CA HIS A 69 -4.77 -19.96 -18.28
C HIS A 69 -5.35 -19.88 -19.71
N PRO A 70 -4.56 -20.18 -20.75
CA PRO A 70 -3.13 -20.51 -20.73
C PRO A 70 -2.25 -19.29 -20.43
N LEU A 71 -1.17 -19.48 -19.67
CA LEU A 71 -0.26 -18.40 -19.31
C LEU A 71 0.67 -18.06 -20.49
N ARG A 72 0.24 -17.14 -21.35
CA ARG A 72 1.03 -16.58 -22.45
C ARG A 72 1.48 -15.16 -22.10
N PRO A 73 2.58 -14.65 -22.66
CA PRO A 73 2.99 -13.25 -22.44
C PRO A 73 1.87 -12.26 -22.73
N ALA A 74 1.10 -12.49 -23.80
CA ALA A 74 -0.04 -11.65 -24.16
C ALA A 74 -1.14 -11.63 -23.08
N SER A 75 -1.57 -12.79 -22.59
CA SER A 75 -2.61 -12.87 -21.55
C SER A 75 -2.13 -12.35 -20.20
N PHE A 76 -0.84 -12.47 -19.91
CA PHE A 76 -0.20 -11.88 -18.74
C PHE A 76 -0.24 -10.35 -18.78
N PHE A 77 0.22 -9.71 -19.87
CA PHE A 77 0.15 -8.25 -19.96
C PHE A 77 -1.29 -7.73 -20.01
N LEU A 78 -2.21 -8.51 -20.60
CA LEU A 78 -3.62 -8.16 -20.64
C LEU A 78 -4.24 -8.13 -19.23
N SER A 79 -3.86 -9.04 -18.33
CA SER A 79 -4.39 -9.05 -16.96
C SER A 79 -3.97 -7.79 -16.20
N PHE A 80 -2.69 -7.40 -16.29
CA PHE A 80 -2.20 -6.15 -15.70
C PHE A 80 -2.88 -4.92 -16.31
N ALA A 81 -3.06 -4.89 -17.63
CA ALA A 81 -3.76 -3.79 -18.29
C ALA A 81 -5.23 -3.68 -17.83
N SER A 82 -5.90 -4.82 -17.60
CA SER A 82 -7.29 -4.84 -17.12
C SER A 82 -7.44 -4.40 -15.66
N SER A 83 -6.43 -4.64 -14.83
CA SER A 83 -6.40 -4.23 -13.43
C SER A 83 -5.99 -2.77 -13.23
N PHE A 84 -5.34 -2.15 -14.22
CA PHE A 84 -4.82 -0.78 -14.13
C PHE A 84 -5.81 0.27 -13.59
N PRO A 85 -7.11 0.28 -13.94
CA PRO A 85 -8.06 1.22 -13.36
C PRO A 85 -8.20 1.07 -11.83
N PHE A 86 -8.21 -0.17 -11.33
CA PHE A 86 -8.26 -0.44 -9.89
C PHE A 86 -6.97 -0.01 -9.19
N ASP A 87 -5.81 -0.28 -9.80
CA ASP A 87 -4.52 0.16 -9.29
C ASP A 87 -4.43 1.68 -9.23
N ALA A 88 -4.90 2.37 -10.27
CA ALA A 88 -4.94 3.82 -10.33
C ALA A 88 -5.87 4.42 -9.27
N LEU A 89 -7.04 3.79 -9.03
CA LEU A 89 -7.95 4.19 -7.95
C LEU A 89 -7.31 3.98 -6.57
N HIS A 90 -6.59 2.89 -6.36
CA HIS A 90 -5.87 2.64 -5.12
C HIS A 90 -4.76 3.67 -4.88
N ALA A 91 -3.94 3.94 -5.89
CA ALA A 91 -2.90 4.98 -5.84
C ALA A 91 -3.48 6.37 -5.56
N THR A 92 -4.59 6.71 -6.22
CA THR A 92 -5.29 7.99 -6.02
C THR A 92 -5.85 8.10 -4.61
N THR A 93 -6.46 7.03 -4.11
CA THR A 93 -7.02 6.99 -2.75
C THR A 93 -5.92 7.14 -1.71
N ASN A 94 -4.75 6.52 -1.90
CA ASN A 94 -3.59 6.71 -1.03
C ASN A 94 -3.13 8.17 -1.04
N ALA A 95 -2.99 8.77 -2.24
CA ALA A 95 -2.58 10.17 -2.38
C ALA A 95 -3.54 11.12 -1.65
N ILE A 96 -4.84 10.99 -1.90
CA ILE A 96 -5.88 11.82 -1.27
C ILE A 96 -5.90 11.61 0.25
N SER A 97 -5.85 10.35 0.70
CA SER A 97 -5.86 10.03 2.13
C SER A 97 -4.68 10.67 2.84
N ILE A 98 -3.47 10.61 2.27
CA ILE A 98 -2.30 11.26 2.86
C ILE A 98 -2.47 12.78 2.84
N LEU A 99 -2.91 13.38 1.72
CA LEU A 99 -3.12 14.83 1.63
C LEU A 99 -4.07 15.36 2.72
N VAL A 100 -5.17 14.65 2.96
CA VAL A 100 -6.22 15.08 3.91
C VAL A 100 -5.86 14.70 5.35
N LEU A 101 -5.35 13.49 5.58
CA LEU A 101 -5.20 12.93 6.92
C LEU A 101 -3.81 13.13 7.53
N TYR A 102 -2.77 13.42 6.74
CA TYR A 102 -1.41 13.57 7.26
C TYR A 102 -1.32 14.63 8.36
N ARG A 103 -1.82 15.84 8.09
CA ARG A 103 -1.75 16.96 9.05
C ARG A 103 -2.47 16.69 10.38
N PRO A 104 -3.76 16.29 10.40
CA PRO A 104 -4.44 16.01 11.67
C PRO A 104 -3.79 14.82 12.41
N TRP A 105 -3.35 13.79 11.68
CA TRP A 105 -2.71 12.64 12.28
C TRP A 105 -1.35 12.98 12.91
N HIS A 106 -0.51 13.73 12.20
CA HIS A 106 0.79 14.17 12.71
C HIS A 106 0.64 14.97 14.02
N ARG A 107 -0.26 15.96 14.05
CA ARG A 107 -0.52 16.75 15.27
C ARG A 107 -1.03 15.90 16.42
N LEU A 108 -1.86 14.90 16.14
CA LEU A 108 -2.34 13.97 17.16
C LEU A 108 -1.19 13.14 17.72
N MET A 109 -0.33 12.60 16.85
CA MET A 109 0.83 11.82 17.27
C MET A 109 1.79 12.65 18.13
N ASP A 110 2.11 13.88 17.73
CA ASP A 110 2.97 14.78 18.51
C ASP A 110 2.41 15.03 19.92
N ARG A 111 1.09 15.27 20.02
CA ARG A 111 0.41 15.46 21.30
C ARG A 111 0.49 14.22 22.19
N LEU A 112 0.33 13.02 21.61
CA LEU A 112 0.40 11.76 22.35
C LEU A 112 1.82 11.47 22.82
N ILE A 113 2.82 11.70 21.98
CA ILE A 113 4.23 11.52 22.32
C ILE A 113 4.61 12.42 23.51
N LEU A 114 4.24 13.70 23.44
CA LEU A 114 4.48 14.67 24.53
C LEU A 114 3.72 14.31 25.82
N LYS A 115 2.44 13.92 25.71
CA LYS A 115 1.61 13.60 26.89
C LYS A 115 2.09 12.35 27.62
N TYR A 116 2.46 11.31 26.89
CA TYR A 116 2.82 10.01 27.47
C TYR A 116 4.33 9.80 27.59
N LYS A 117 5.15 10.80 27.22
CA LYS A 117 6.63 10.72 27.23
C LYS A 117 7.14 9.48 26.49
N ILE A 118 6.55 9.19 25.33
CA ILE A 118 6.84 7.94 24.59
C ILE A 118 8.21 7.99 23.89
N LEU A 119 8.92 9.13 23.91
CA LEU A 119 10.30 9.31 23.47
C LEU A 119 10.98 10.40 24.30
#